data_AF-A0A6G1YQK8-F1
#
_entry.id   AF-A0A6G1YQK8-F1
#
_cell.length_a   1.000
_cell.length_b   1.000
_cell.length_c   1.000
_cell.angle_alpha   90.00
_cell.angle_beta   90.00
_cell.angle_gamma   90.00
#
_symmetry.space_group_name_H-M   'P 1'
#
loop_
_entity.id
_entity.type
_entity.pdbx_description
1 polymer ?
#
loop_
_entity_poly.entity_id
_entity_poly.type
_entity_poly.pdbx_seq_one_letter_code
_entity_poly.pdbx_strand_id
1 'polypeptide(L)'
;TKDIVQGSGFELVYADTDSVFLKKNGASLDDFENVNKILAKEAGLPISLEHHYKFLVLLPLEADVKMEVLKHYFGITQSNELIARGIEIRRHDAPNFIKEFQTELLYTLFDCKDSAEVIFEGNWKACFFCEYFVHIFKIV
;
A
#
# COMPACT_ATOMS: atom_id res chain seq x y z
N THR A 1 22.39 -2.69 2.10
CA THR A 1 21.01 -2.11 2.07
C THR A 1 20.54 -1.65 3.43
N LYS A 2 20.37 -2.55 4.43
CA LYS A 2 19.82 -2.18 5.75
C LYS A 2 20.59 -1.07 6.48
N ASP A 3 21.93 -1.17 6.55
CA ASP A 3 22.75 -0.20 7.27
C ASP A 3 22.75 1.19 6.61
N ILE A 4 22.66 1.24 5.28
CA ILE A 4 22.56 2.49 4.50
C ILE A 4 21.23 3.20 4.76
N VAL A 5 20.14 2.43 4.77
CA VAL A 5 18.78 2.92 5.05
C VAL A 5 18.71 3.48 6.47
N GLN A 6 19.19 2.73 7.45
CA GLN A 6 19.19 3.16 8.86
C GLN A 6 20.10 4.38 9.09
N GLY A 7 21.29 4.40 8.47
CA GLY A 7 22.21 5.55 8.53
C GLY A 7 21.64 6.84 7.91
N SER A 8 20.66 6.73 7.02
CA SER A 8 19.97 7.87 6.38
C SER A 8 18.70 8.32 7.14
N GLY A 9 18.41 7.69 8.29
CA GLY A 9 17.24 7.95 9.11
C GLY A 9 15.94 7.37 8.55
N PHE A 10 16.02 6.40 7.63
CA PHE A 10 14.87 5.67 7.11
C PHE A 10 14.65 4.36 7.88
N GLU A 11 13.39 3.99 7.99
CA GLU A 11 12.92 2.70 8.47
C GLU A 11 12.68 1.78 7.27
N LEU A 12 13.22 0.56 7.29
CA LEU A 12 12.86 -0.49 6.34
C LEU A 12 11.60 -1.20 6.84
N VAL A 13 10.45 -0.86 6.25
CA VAL A 13 9.14 -1.38 6.66
C VAL A 13 8.88 -2.77 6.07
N TYR A 14 9.33 -2.98 4.85
CA TYR A 14 9.08 -4.20 4.10
C TYR A 14 10.21 -4.46 3.11
N ALA A 15 10.51 -5.73 2.85
CA ALA A 15 11.45 -6.15 1.84
C ALA A 15 11.02 -7.51 1.27
N ASP A 16 11.01 -7.62 -0.05
CA ASP A 16 10.88 -8.89 -0.75
C ASP A 16 12.09 -9.10 -1.68
N THR A 17 11.98 -10.04 -2.63
CA THR A 17 13.08 -10.43 -3.52
C THR A 17 13.56 -9.28 -4.40
N ASP A 18 12.64 -8.41 -4.86
CA ASP A 18 12.90 -7.40 -5.88
C ASP A 18 12.56 -5.97 -5.46
N SER A 19 11.98 -5.77 -4.27
CA SER A 19 11.53 -4.47 -3.79
C SER A 19 11.72 -4.26 -2.28
N VAL A 20 11.82 -3.00 -1.89
CA VAL A 20 11.86 -2.58 -0.48
C VAL A 20 10.96 -1.38 -0.27
N PHE A 21 10.32 -1.30 0.90
CA PHE A 21 9.52 -0.16 1.31
C PHE A 21 10.23 0.56 2.45
N LEU A 22 10.48 1.84 2.22
CA LEU A 22 11.15 2.71 3.17
C LEU A 22 10.15 3.71 3.73
N LYS A 23 10.30 4.05 5.01
CA LYS A 23 9.50 5.06 5.68
C LYS A 23 10.38 6.04 6.41
N LYS A 24 10.06 7.32 6.30
CA LYS A 24 10.67 8.39 7.09
C LYS A 24 9.64 9.50 7.27
N ASN A 25 9.37 9.86 8.52
CA ASN A 25 8.38 10.89 8.83
C ASN A 25 8.85 12.25 8.29
N GLY A 26 7.98 12.93 7.55
CA GLY A 26 8.27 14.25 6.96
C GLY A 26 9.27 14.23 5.81
N ALA A 27 9.60 13.05 5.26
CA ALA A 27 10.46 12.96 4.09
C ALA A 27 9.76 13.46 2.82
N SER A 28 10.50 14.20 2.01
CA SER A 28 10.11 14.63 0.67
C SER A 28 10.43 13.55 -0.37
N LEU A 29 9.90 13.70 -1.59
CA LEU A 29 10.26 12.83 -2.71
C LEU A 29 11.78 12.84 -2.97
N ASP A 30 12.41 14.00 -2.87
CA ASP A 30 13.86 14.16 -3.07
C ASP A 30 14.68 13.36 -2.05
N ASP A 31 14.20 13.25 -0.80
CA ASP A 31 14.84 12.43 0.22
C ASP A 31 14.86 10.95 -0.19
N PHE A 32 13.75 10.45 -0.75
CA PHE A 32 13.67 9.08 -1.28
C PHE A 32 14.55 8.90 -2.52
N GLU A 33 14.58 9.86 -3.44
CA GLU A 33 15.46 9.81 -4.61
C GLU A 33 16.95 9.78 -4.24
N ASN A 34 17.34 10.54 -3.21
CA ASN A 34 18.72 10.56 -2.72
C ASN A 34 19.12 9.20 -2.14
N VAL A 35 18.25 8.58 -1.34
CA VAL A 35 18.50 7.21 -0.84
C VAL A 35 18.53 6.21 -1.98
N ASN A 36 17.62 6.33 -2.96
CA ASN A 36 17.60 5.46 -4.13
C ASN A 36 18.92 5.50 -4.91
N LYS A 37 19.51 6.68 -5.11
CA LYS A 37 20.83 6.85 -5.76
C LYS A 37 21.94 6.16 -4.99
N ILE A 38 21.95 6.27 -3.66
CA ILE A 38 22.94 5.59 -2.81
C ILE A 38 22.79 4.07 -2.90
N LEU A 39 21.55 3.59 -2.82
CA LEU A 39 21.25 2.15 -2.91
C LEU A 39 21.63 1.59 -4.28
N ALA A 40 21.31 2.29 -5.38
CA ALA A 40 21.65 1.86 -6.73
C ALA A 40 23.18 1.78 -6.93
N LYS A 41 23.91 2.77 -6.40
CA LYS A 41 25.37 2.79 -6.45
C LYS A 41 25.99 1.62 -5.68
N GLU A 42 25.49 1.34 -4.48
CA GLU A 42 26.00 0.25 -3.64
C GLU A 42 25.67 -1.13 -4.22
N ALA A 43 24.43 -1.31 -4.71
CA ALA A 43 23.99 -2.57 -5.28
C ALA A 43 24.64 -2.87 -6.64
N GLY A 44 25.21 -1.86 -7.31
CA GLY A 44 25.75 -2.00 -8.66
C GLY A 44 24.69 -2.31 -9.72
N LEU A 45 23.41 -2.07 -9.40
CA LEU A 45 22.26 -2.36 -10.25
C LEU A 45 21.33 -1.14 -10.29
N PRO A 46 20.61 -0.91 -11.41
CA PRO A 46 19.58 0.11 -11.47
C PRO A 46 18.48 -0.17 -10.43
N ILE A 47 18.18 0.82 -9.60
CA ILE A 47 17.04 0.80 -8.69
C ILE A 47 16.17 2.02 -9.01
N SER A 48 14.87 1.80 -9.13
CA SER A 48 13.88 2.85 -9.40
C SER A 48 12.98 3.06 -8.19
N LEU A 49 12.70 4.33 -7.89
CA LEU A 49 11.62 4.68 -6.97
C LEU A 49 10.28 4.54 -7.73
N GLU A 50 9.57 3.44 -7.50
CA GLU A 50 8.32 3.13 -8.24
C GLU A 50 7.12 3.93 -7.72
N HIS A 51 6.94 4.01 -6.40
CA HIS A 51 5.78 4.65 -5.78
C HIS A 51 6.17 5.48 -4.56
N HIS A 52 5.61 6.69 -4.46
CA HIS A 52 5.65 7.52 -3.27
C HIS A 52 4.28 7.49 -2.58
N TYR A 53 4.18 6.69 -1.51
CA TYR A 53 2.93 6.44 -0.80
C TYR A 53 2.54 7.58 0.13
N LYS A 54 1.24 7.91 0.14
CA LYS A 54 0.60 8.67 1.22
C LYS A 54 0.20 7.73 2.35
N PHE A 55 -0.45 6.60 2.01
CA PHE A 55 -0.77 5.52 2.93
C PHE A 55 -0.45 4.17 2.32
N LEU A 56 0.00 3.24 3.16
CA LEU A 56 0.30 1.86 2.80
C LEU A 56 -0.16 0.95 3.94
N VAL A 57 -0.88 -0.11 3.58
CA VAL A 57 -1.35 -1.15 4.49
C VAL A 57 -0.76 -2.48 4.04
N LEU A 58 0.10 -3.04 4.88
CA LEU A 58 0.62 -4.39 4.72
C LEU A 58 -0.34 -5.35 5.41
N LEU A 59 -0.88 -6.31 4.67
CA LEU A 59 -1.89 -7.21 5.21
C LEU A 59 -1.21 -8.41 5.89
N PRO A 60 -1.61 -8.76 7.13
CA PRO A 60 -1.14 -10.00 7.75
C PRO A 60 -1.67 -11.18 6.93
N LEU A 61 -0.92 -12.26 6.96
CA LEU A 61 -1.27 -13.48 6.26
C LEU A 61 -1.91 -14.42 7.27
N GLU A 62 -3.13 -14.86 7.01
CA GLU A 62 -3.69 -15.99 7.74
C GLU A 62 -2.89 -17.24 7.37
N ALA A 63 -2.40 -17.93 8.41
CA ALA A 63 -1.35 -18.93 8.31
C ALA A 63 -1.79 -20.18 7.53
N ASP A 64 -1.35 -20.31 6.29
CA ASP A 64 -0.61 -21.47 5.77
C ASP A 64 -0.14 -21.14 4.33
N VAL A 65 0.84 -21.89 3.83
CA VAL A 65 1.52 -21.72 2.53
C VAL A 65 2.79 -20.86 2.61
N LYS A 66 3.89 -21.50 2.20
CA LYS A 66 5.26 -21.00 2.24
C LYS A 66 5.58 -20.23 0.95
N MET A 67 6.27 -19.10 1.12
CA MET A 67 7.14 -18.38 0.17
C MET A 67 6.56 -17.54 -0.99
N GLU A 68 5.36 -17.72 -1.54
CA GLU A 68 4.79 -16.77 -2.54
C GLU A 68 4.18 -15.50 -1.91
N VAL A 69 4.40 -15.34 -0.62
CA VAL A 69 3.53 -14.67 0.34
C VAL A 69 3.98 -13.23 0.63
N LEU A 70 4.77 -12.66 -0.28
CA LEU A 70 5.46 -11.38 -0.12
C LEU A 70 4.83 -10.23 -0.93
N LYS A 71 3.59 -10.35 -1.41
CA LYS A 71 2.97 -9.31 -2.24
C LYS A 71 1.51 -9.07 -1.87
N HIS A 72 1.21 -8.98 -0.57
CA HIS A 72 -0.14 -8.74 -0.07
C HIS A 72 -0.24 -7.39 0.67
N TYR A 73 -0.61 -6.36 -0.08
CA TYR A 73 -0.72 -5.00 0.43
C TYR A 73 -1.59 -4.14 -0.49
N PHE A 74 -2.07 -3.03 0.05
CA PHE A 74 -2.65 -1.95 -0.72
C PHE A 74 -2.24 -0.59 -0.17
N GLY A 75 -2.29 0.44 -1.00
CA GLY A 75 -1.96 1.80 -0.59
C GLY A 75 -2.38 2.81 -1.63
N ILE A 76 -2.37 4.08 -1.24
CA ILE A 76 -2.61 5.20 -2.14
C ILE A 76 -1.35 6.05 -2.23
N THR A 77 -0.98 6.46 -3.44
CA THR A 77 0.17 7.34 -3.67
C THR A 77 -0.15 8.79 -3.28
N GLN A 78 0.89 9.62 -3.17
CA GLN A 78 0.74 11.08 -3.06
C GLN A 78 0.00 11.69 -4.27
N SER A 79 -0.06 10.99 -5.41
CA SER A 79 -0.80 11.38 -6.61
C SER A 79 -2.22 10.81 -6.68
N ASN A 80 -2.76 10.27 -5.57
CA ASN A 80 -4.08 9.63 -5.49
C ASN A 80 -4.25 8.40 -6.40
N GLU A 81 -3.17 7.68 -6.72
CA GLU A 81 -3.23 6.41 -7.43
C GLU A 81 -3.35 5.25 -6.43
N LEU A 82 -4.34 4.38 -6.62
CA LEU A 82 -4.52 3.18 -5.81
C LEU A 82 -3.60 2.06 -6.31
N ILE A 83 -2.68 1.61 -5.45
CA ILE A 83 -1.78 0.48 -5.72
C ILE A 83 -2.24 -0.70 -4.88
N ALA A 84 -2.54 -1.81 -5.55
CA ALA A 84 -2.96 -3.06 -4.92
C ALA A 84 -2.07 -4.22 -5.37
N ARG A 85 -1.74 -5.14 -4.46
CA ARG A 85 -1.09 -6.42 -4.74
C ARG A 85 -1.70 -7.51 -3.86
N GLY A 86 -1.98 -8.66 -4.45
CA GLY A 86 -2.50 -9.83 -3.73
C GLY A 86 -3.98 -9.79 -3.33
N ILE A 87 -4.72 -8.73 -3.69
CA ILE A 87 -6.17 -8.58 -3.39
C ILE A 87 -7.04 -8.66 -4.65
N GLU A 88 -8.36 -8.78 -4.45
CA GLU A 88 -9.37 -9.08 -5.48
C GLU A 88 -9.39 -8.08 -6.64
N ILE A 89 -9.10 -6.78 -6.41
CA ILE A 89 -8.98 -5.76 -7.49
C ILE A 89 -8.15 -6.26 -8.67
N ARG A 90 -7.01 -6.93 -8.40
CA ARG A 90 -6.06 -7.36 -9.45
C ARG A 90 -6.26 -8.80 -9.92
N ARG A 91 -7.16 -9.55 -9.30
CA ARG A 91 -7.42 -10.95 -9.63
C ARG A 91 -8.24 -11.07 -10.90
N HIS A 92 -7.78 -11.85 -11.88
CA HIS A 92 -8.53 -12.03 -13.12
C HIS A 92 -9.88 -12.75 -12.90
N ASP A 93 -9.91 -13.68 -11.96
CA ASP A 93 -11.09 -14.49 -11.61
C ASP A 93 -12.10 -13.78 -10.70
N ALA A 94 -11.77 -12.60 -10.16
CA ALA A 94 -12.71 -11.81 -9.36
C ALA A 94 -13.76 -11.11 -10.26
N PRO A 95 -15.06 -11.19 -9.91
CA PRO A 95 -16.12 -10.47 -10.63
C PRO A 95 -15.89 -8.95 -10.66
N ASN A 96 -16.27 -8.28 -11.75
CA ASN A 96 -16.06 -6.84 -11.90
C ASN A 96 -16.71 -6.02 -10.77
N PHE A 97 -17.91 -6.40 -10.33
CA PHE A 97 -18.59 -5.69 -9.25
C PHE A 97 -17.81 -5.75 -7.92
N ILE A 98 -17.09 -6.84 -7.63
CA ILE A 98 -16.22 -6.94 -6.45
C ILE A 98 -15.03 -5.99 -6.59
N LYS A 99 -14.45 -5.89 -7.79
CA LYS A 99 -13.33 -4.98 -8.07
C LYS A 99 -13.74 -3.52 -7.93
N GLU A 100 -14.90 -3.16 -8.48
CA GLU A 100 -15.47 -1.81 -8.38
C GLU A 100 -15.75 -1.45 -6.92
N PHE A 101 -16.45 -2.33 -6.20
CA PHE A 101 -16.72 -2.16 -4.77
C PHE A 101 -15.44 -1.97 -3.95
N GLN A 102 -14.46 -2.87 -4.09
CA GLN A 102 -13.22 -2.81 -3.32
C GLN A 102 -12.40 -1.56 -3.69
N THR A 103 -12.46 -1.10 -4.94
CA THR A 103 -11.81 0.13 -5.38
C THR A 103 -12.43 1.36 -4.71
N GLU A 104 -13.76 1.49 -4.73
CA GLU A 104 -14.48 2.61 -4.10
C GLU A 104 -14.31 2.61 -2.57
N LEU A 105 -14.35 1.43 -1.95
CA LEU A 105 -14.09 1.24 -0.53
C LEU A 105 -12.71 1.79 -0.15
N LEU A 106 -11.66 1.44 -0.91
CA LEU A 106 -10.30 1.88 -0.61
C LEU A 106 -10.09 3.37 -0.85
N TYR A 107 -10.71 3.95 -1.88
CA TYR A 107 -10.70 5.42 -2.04
C TYR A 107 -11.40 6.12 -0.88
N THR A 108 -12.53 5.58 -0.42
CA THR A 108 -13.29 6.11 0.73
C THR A 108 -12.47 6.03 2.02
N LEU A 109 -11.77 4.90 2.23
CA LEU A 109 -10.89 4.68 3.38
C LEU A 109 -9.72 5.68 3.43
N PHE A 110 -9.15 6.02 2.26
CA PHE A 110 -7.95 6.86 2.16
C PHE A 110 -8.21 8.35 1.90
N ASP A 111 -9.47 8.76 1.80
CA ASP A 111 -9.87 10.18 1.72
C ASP A 111 -9.74 10.87 3.10
N CYS A 112 -8.49 10.95 3.56
CA CYS A 112 -8.07 11.41 4.89
C CYS A 112 -6.72 12.14 4.78
N LYS A 113 -6.39 13.03 5.72
CA LYS A 113 -5.14 13.82 5.68
C LYS A 113 -3.95 13.05 6.24
N ASP A 114 -4.17 12.27 7.30
CA ASP A 114 -3.13 11.51 7.97
C ASP A 114 -3.62 10.12 8.42
N SER A 115 -2.70 9.31 8.95
CA SER A 115 -2.99 7.93 9.35
C SER A 115 -3.99 7.84 10.51
N ALA A 116 -4.06 8.86 11.38
CA ALA A 116 -5.03 8.86 12.47
C ALA A 116 -6.44 9.06 11.91
N GLU A 117 -6.63 10.01 10.99
CA GLU A 117 -7.90 10.18 10.28
C GLU A 117 -8.29 8.91 9.52
N VAL A 118 -7.36 8.20 8.86
CA VAL A 118 -7.65 6.91 8.21
C VAL A 118 -8.21 5.88 9.20
N ILE A 119 -7.58 5.74 10.38
CA ILE A 119 -7.98 4.76 11.39
C ILE A 119 -9.37 5.07 11.98
N PHE A 120 -9.71 6.35 12.12
CA PHE A 120 -10.98 6.77 12.73
C PHE A 120 -12.05 7.08 11.69
N GLU A 121 -11.88 8.17 10.94
CA GLU A 121 -12.89 8.69 10.00
C GLU A 121 -12.95 7.84 8.73
N GLY A 122 -11.81 7.53 8.13
CA GLY A 122 -11.73 6.70 6.93
C GLY A 122 -12.34 5.31 7.17
N ASN A 123 -11.96 4.67 8.27
CA ASN A 123 -12.51 3.38 8.67
C ASN A 123 -14.02 3.45 8.92
N TRP A 124 -14.51 4.50 9.59
CA TRP A 124 -15.95 4.71 9.78
C TRP A 124 -16.67 4.84 8.44
N LYS A 125 -16.22 5.72 7.53
CA LYS A 125 -16.81 5.88 6.19
C LYS A 125 -16.82 4.56 5.41
N ALA A 126 -15.71 3.82 5.47
CA ALA A 126 -15.58 2.51 4.84
C ALA A 126 -16.60 1.49 5.41
N CYS A 127 -16.79 1.45 6.73
CA CYS A 127 -17.83 0.61 7.35
C CYS A 127 -19.23 0.99 6.88
N PHE A 128 -19.57 2.28 6.84
CA PHE A 128 -20.87 2.74 6.32
C PHE A 128 -21.05 2.33 4.85
N PHE A 129 -20.02 2.52 4.01
CA PHE A 129 -20.07 2.11 2.61
C PHE A 129 -20.37 0.62 2.46
N CYS A 130 -19.76 -0.24 3.27
CA CYS A 130 -20.07 -1.67 3.32
C CYS A 130 -21.54 -1.93 3.68
N GLU A 131 -22.10 -1.25 4.68
CA GLU A 131 -23.51 -1.40 5.07
C GLU A 131 -24.48 -0.99 3.94
N TYR A 132 -24.21 0.14 3.28
CA TYR A 132 -24.98 0.61 2.13
C TYR A 132 -24.92 -0.39 0.97
N PHE A 133 -23.75 -0.95 0.70
CA PHE A 133 -23.58 -1.96 -0.35
C PHE A 133 -24.42 -3.19 -0.04
N VAL A 134 -24.36 -3.73 1.18
CA VAL A 134 -25.20 -4.88 1.60
C VAL A 134 -26.69 -4.60 1.41
N HIS A 135 -27.14 -3.36 1.63
CA HIS A 135 -28.53 -2.96 1.40
C HIS A 135 -28.94 -2.92 -0.08
N ILE A 136 -28.03 -2.57 -0.99
CA ILE A 136 -28.26 -2.64 -2.44
C ILE A 136 -28.39 -4.10 -2.90
N PHE A 137 -27.70 -5.03 -2.22
CA PHE A 137 -27.78 -6.48 -2.46
C PHE A 137 -28.88 -7.19 -1.67
N LYS A 138 -29.95 -6.48 -1.24
CA LYS A 138 -31.20 -7.15 -0.87
C LYS A 138 -31.75 -7.91 -2.08
N ILE A 139 -31.39 -9.20 -2.07
CA ILE A 139 -31.83 -10.32 -2.90
C ILE A 139 -33.21 -10.09 -3.53
N VAL A 140 -33.26 -10.09 -4.87
CA VAL A 140 -34.42 -10.53 -5.64
C VAL A 140 -34.47 -12.06 -5.58
#